data_AF-A0A2N6SYP6-F1
#
_entry.id   AF-A0A2N6SYP6-F1
#
_cell.length_a   1.000
_cell.length_b   1.000
_cell.length_c   1.000
_cell.angle_alpha   90.00
_cell.angle_beta   90.00
_cell.angle_gamma   90.00
#
_symmetry.space_group_name_H-M   'P 1'
#
loop_
_entity.id
_entity.type
_entity.pdbx_description
1 polymer ?
#
loop_
_entity_poly.entity_id
_entity_poly.type
_entity_poly.pdbx_seq_one_letter_code
_entity_poly.pdbx_strand_id
1 'polypeptide(L)'
;MNYRPDPLTRIMARAARGIMTMPEPLLRLIARPPRNGRGYLLDADVAMSLALLKIIGSGKGIGELEAAEARYEIDREAYLAGGPGPKVRTRDEEIAGVPVRRYFGFPLADATAPAVLFINSPGLWRTSRRAIDELAGAVRLALEVRQ
;
A
#
# COMPACT_ATOMS: atom_id res chain seq x y z
N MET A 1 3.01 -14.13 -8.13
CA MET A 1 3.42 -13.35 -9.30
C MET A 1 3.93 -12.00 -8.84
N ASN A 2 5.01 -11.49 -9.40
CA ASN A 2 5.42 -10.10 -9.19
C ASN A 2 4.53 -9.23 -10.08
N TYR A 3 3.66 -8.41 -9.49
CA TYR A 3 2.87 -7.44 -10.23
C TYR A 3 3.80 -6.52 -11.03
N ARG A 4 3.57 -6.45 -12.35
CA ARG A 4 4.34 -5.60 -13.26
C ARG A 4 3.43 -4.49 -13.76
N PRO A 5 3.56 -3.25 -13.24
CA PRO A 5 2.73 -2.14 -13.68
C PRO A 5 3.06 -1.80 -15.13
N ASP A 6 2.00 -1.66 -15.93
CA ASP A 6 2.07 -1.11 -17.28
C ASP A 6 2.51 0.38 -17.24
N PRO A 7 2.96 0.95 -18.37
CA PRO A 7 3.46 2.33 -18.42
C PRO A 7 2.45 3.37 -17.93
N LEU A 8 1.16 3.21 -18.23
CA LEU A 8 0.12 4.15 -17.82
C LEU A 8 -0.07 4.11 -16.30
N THR A 9 -0.12 2.91 -15.71
CA THR A 9 -0.20 2.74 -14.25
C THR A 9 0.99 3.38 -13.53
N ARG A 10 2.20 3.35 -14.11
CA ARG A 10 3.37 4.04 -13.53
C ARG A 10 3.23 5.56 -13.54
N ILE A 11 2.72 6.12 -14.64
CA ILE A 11 2.50 7.56 -14.78
C ILE A 11 1.42 8.01 -13.79
N MET A 12 0.29 7.29 -13.74
CA MET A 12 -0.79 7.55 -12.80
C MET A 12 -0.31 7.50 -11.34
N ALA A 13 0.48 6.49 -10.96
CA ALA A 13 1.05 6.39 -9.62
C ALA A 13 1.96 7.57 -9.27
N ARG A 14 2.74 8.10 -10.23
CA ARG A 14 3.59 9.27 -10.01
C ARG A 14 2.74 10.54 -9.84
N ALA A 15 1.72 10.73 -10.68
CA ALA A 15 0.81 11.85 -10.58
C ALA A 15 0.03 11.83 -9.25
N ALA A 16 -0.53 10.68 -8.89
CA ALA A 16 -1.24 10.48 -7.63
C ALA A 16 -0.34 10.81 -6.42
N ARG A 17 0.90 10.33 -6.40
CA ARG A 17 1.87 10.68 -5.35
C ARG A 17 2.15 12.17 -5.28
N GLY A 18 2.33 12.84 -6.41
CA GLY A 18 2.53 14.30 -6.43
C GLY A 18 1.32 15.05 -5.87
N ILE A 19 0.10 14.61 -6.20
CA ILE A 19 -1.13 15.19 -5.65
C ILE A 19 -1.16 15.04 -4.13
N MET A 20 -0.84 13.85 -3.62
CA MET A 20 -0.86 13.56 -2.18
C MET A 20 0.19 14.30 -1.37
N THR A 21 1.20 14.92 -2.00
CA THR A 21 2.18 15.80 -1.32
C THR A 21 1.70 17.24 -1.18
N MET A 22 0.54 17.61 -1.72
CA MET A 22 0.03 18.97 -1.62
C MET A 22 -0.42 19.33 -0.20
N PRO A 23 -0.34 20.61 0.19
CA PRO A 23 -0.89 21.10 1.45
C PRO A 23 -2.37 20.76 1.62
N GLU A 24 -2.77 20.47 2.86
CA GLU A 24 -4.13 20.07 3.21
C GLU A 24 -5.24 20.99 2.66
N PRO A 25 -5.10 22.34 2.67
CA PRO A 25 -6.12 23.22 2.09
C PRO A 25 -6.38 22.96 0.61
N LEU A 26 -5.35 22.59 -0.16
CA LEU A 26 -5.49 22.25 -1.58
C LEU A 26 -6.14 20.89 -1.76
N LEU A 27 -5.77 19.90 -0.95
CA LEU A 27 -6.41 18.58 -0.95
C LEU A 27 -7.91 18.70 -0.66
N ARG A 28 -8.29 19.48 0.36
CA ARG A 28 -9.70 19.75 0.71
C ARG A 28 -10.45 20.48 -0.40
N LEU A 29 -9.78 21.38 -1.12
CA LEU A 29 -10.36 22.11 -2.24
C LEU A 29 -10.66 21.19 -3.42
N ILE A 30 -9.78 20.23 -3.69
CA ILE A 30 -9.92 19.30 -4.82
C ILE A 30 -10.92 18.18 -4.49
N ALA A 31 -10.86 17.61 -3.29
CA ALA A 31 -11.68 16.47 -2.89
C ALA A 31 -13.12 16.81 -2.43
N ARG A 32 -13.54 18.09 -2.53
CA ARG A 32 -14.81 18.65 -2.02
C ARG A 32 -16.07 17.74 -2.10
N PRO A 33 -16.97 17.77 -1.08
CA PRO A 33 -16.67 17.80 0.35
C PRO A 33 -16.25 16.40 0.82
N PRO A 34 -15.33 16.30 1.79
CA PRO A 34 -14.76 15.03 2.22
C PRO A 34 -15.73 14.31 3.16
N ARG A 35 -16.95 13.98 2.70
CA ARG A 35 -17.93 13.26 3.52
C ARG A 35 -18.19 11.88 2.95
N ASN A 36 -18.25 10.88 3.83
CA ASN A 36 -18.70 9.56 3.43
C ASN A 36 -20.23 9.50 3.28
N GLY A 37 -20.76 8.37 2.80
CA GLY A 37 -22.21 8.17 2.61
C GLY A 37 -23.05 8.27 3.89
N ARG A 38 -22.42 8.35 5.07
CA ARG A 38 -23.07 8.56 6.38
C ARG A 38 -22.92 10.00 6.89
N GLY A 39 -22.32 10.90 6.11
CA GLY A 39 -22.15 12.31 6.47
C GLY A 39 -20.94 12.63 7.35
N TYR A 40 -20.12 11.65 7.72
CA TYR A 40 -18.90 11.89 8.50
C TYR A 40 -17.83 12.58 7.68
N LEU A 41 -17.16 13.56 8.28
CA LEU A 41 -15.99 14.20 7.71
C LEU A 41 -14.84 13.19 7.64
N LEU A 42 -14.17 13.17 6.50
CA LEU A 42 -12.95 12.44 6.21
C LEU A 42 -11.77 13.41 6.29
N ASP A 43 -10.62 12.89 6.68
CA ASP A 43 -9.37 13.60 6.51
C ASP A 43 -9.13 13.90 5.02
N ALA A 44 -8.44 15.00 4.73
CA ALA A 44 -8.33 15.52 3.36
C ALA A 44 -7.59 14.55 2.43
N ASP A 45 -6.58 13.86 2.95
CA ASP A 45 -5.80 12.84 2.27
C ASP A 45 -6.64 11.56 2.00
N VAL A 46 -7.47 11.15 2.95
CA VAL A 46 -8.42 10.03 2.79
C VAL A 46 -9.45 10.36 1.71
N ALA A 47 -10.03 11.56 1.76
CA ALA A 47 -11.00 12.00 0.76
C ALA A 47 -10.38 12.11 -0.64
N MET A 48 -9.16 12.63 -0.74
CA MET A 48 -8.43 12.70 -2.00
C MET A 48 -8.08 11.30 -2.53
N SER A 49 -7.64 10.38 -1.67
CA SER A 49 -7.34 8.99 -2.05
C SER A 49 -8.57 8.30 -2.63
N LEU A 50 -9.74 8.48 -2.00
CA LEU A 50 -11.01 7.94 -2.51
C LEU A 50 -11.44 8.60 -3.83
N ALA A 51 -11.22 9.91 -3.99
CA ALA A 51 -11.52 10.60 -5.23
C ALA A 51 -10.63 10.10 -6.38
N LEU A 52 -9.33 9.92 -6.14
CA LEU A 52 -8.39 9.34 -7.09
C LEU A 52 -8.77 7.90 -7.43
N LEU A 53 -9.14 7.09 -6.43
CA LEU A 53 -9.59 5.72 -6.65
C LEU A 53 -10.84 5.65 -7.53
N LYS A 54 -11.80 6.56 -7.37
CA LYS A 54 -12.97 6.65 -8.26
C LYS A 54 -12.61 6.97 -9.70
N ILE A 55 -11.55 7.76 -9.92
CA ILE A 55 -11.11 8.18 -11.26
C ILE A 55 -10.26 7.09 -11.93
N ILE A 56 -9.38 6.44 -11.16
CA ILE A 56 -8.31 5.56 -11.67
C ILE A 56 -8.68 4.08 -11.54
N GLY A 57 -9.56 3.75 -10.60
CA GLY A 57 -10.06 2.38 -10.37
C GLY A 57 -10.87 1.87 -11.54
N SER A 58 -11.08 0.55 -11.59
CA SER A 58 -11.86 -0.11 -12.64
C SER A 58 -13.36 0.24 -12.61
N GLY A 59 -13.81 0.97 -11.58
CA GLY A 59 -15.21 1.30 -11.34
C GLY A 59 -16.05 0.14 -10.79
N LYS A 60 -15.48 -1.07 -10.74
CA LYS A 60 -16.12 -2.28 -10.22
C LYS A 60 -15.69 -2.53 -8.78
N GLY A 61 -16.63 -3.01 -7.97
CA GLY A 61 -16.29 -3.52 -6.63
C GLY A 61 -15.46 -4.81 -6.74
N ILE A 62 -14.55 -5.03 -5.79
CA ILE A 62 -13.76 -6.28 -5.71
C ILE A 62 -14.68 -7.52 -5.67
N GLY A 63 -15.86 -7.41 -5.06
CA GLY A 63 -16.85 -8.50 -4.99
C GLY A 63 -17.59 -8.79 -6.29
N GLU A 64 -17.43 -7.95 -7.32
CA GLU A 64 -18.02 -8.12 -8.65
C GLU A 64 -17.04 -8.76 -9.64
N LEU A 65 -15.79 -8.97 -9.22
CA LEU A 65 -14.72 -9.51 -10.04
C LEU A 65 -14.47 -10.99 -9.74
N GLU A 66 -14.08 -11.74 -10.76
CA GLU A 66 -13.56 -13.09 -10.57
C GLU A 66 -12.30 -13.07 -9.70
N ALA A 67 -12.06 -14.13 -8.93
CA ALA A 67 -11.00 -14.13 -7.91
C ALA A 67 -9.59 -13.83 -8.45
N ALA A 68 -9.30 -14.15 -9.71
CA ALA A 68 -8.03 -13.81 -10.35
C ALA A 68 -7.93 -12.32 -10.72
N GLU A 69 -9.01 -11.74 -11.24
CA GLU A 69 -9.09 -10.33 -11.63
C GLU A 69 -9.13 -9.42 -10.39
N ALA A 70 -9.87 -9.82 -9.36
CA ALA A 70 -9.87 -9.18 -8.05
C ALA A 70 -8.45 -9.05 -7.48
N ARG A 71 -7.65 -10.14 -7.51
CA ARG A 71 -6.25 -10.11 -7.05
C ARG A 71 -5.39 -9.16 -7.87
N TYR A 72 -5.58 -9.12 -9.18
CA TYR A 72 -4.86 -8.22 -10.06
C TYR A 72 -5.18 -6.75 -9.77
N GLU A 73 -6.47 -6.40 -9.63
CA GLU A 73 -6.88 -5.03 -9.32
C GLU A 73 -6.39 -4.60 -7.94
N ILE A 74 -6.42 -5.47 -6.93
CA ILE A 74 -5.85 -5.16 -5.61
C ILE A 74 -4.35 -4.85 -5.70
N ASP A 75 -3.58 -5.66 -6.42
CA ASP A 75 -2.14 -5.41 -6.58
C ASP A 75 -1.86 -4.11 -7.35
N ARG A 76 -2.73 -3.77 -8.33
CA ARG A 76 -2.68 -2.52 -9.08
C ARG A 76 -3.02 -1.31 -8.20
N GLU A 77 -4.10 -1.36 -7.44
CA GLU A 77 -4.50 -0.32 -6.50
C GLU A 77 -3.45 -0.12 -5.41
N ALA A 78 -2.90 -1.21 -4.86
CA ALA A 78 -1.78 -1.15 -3.92
C ALA A 78 -0.54 -0.48 -4.52
N TYR A 79 -0.26 -0.71 -5.81
CA TYR A 79 0.83 -0.03 -6.50
C TYR A 79 0.57 1.47 -6.71
N LEU A 80 -0.68 1.84 -7.02
CA LEU A 80 -1.11 3.23 -7.25
C LEU A 80 -1.09 4.05 -5.96
N ALA A 81 -1.60 3.48 -4.87
CA ALA A 81 -1.57 4.07 -3.53
C ALA A 81 -0.17 4.04 -2.90
N GLY A 82 0.66 3.11 -3.36
CA GLY A 82 1.95 2.83 -2.77
C GLY A 82 2.96 3.99 -2.83
N GLY A 83 3.60 4.25 -1.69
CA GLY A 83 4.67 5.23 -1.54
C GLY A 83 6.01 4.80 -2.18
N PRO A 84 7.07 5.61 -2.02
CA PRO A 84 8.43 5.13 -2.26
C PRO A 84 8.69 3.92 -1.35
N GLY A 85 9.12 2.81 -1.95
CA GLY A 85 9.40 1.57 -1.22
C GLY A 85 10.41 1.84 -0.09
N PRO A 86 10.19 1.29 1.11
CA PRO A 86 11.06 1.58 2.23
C PRO A 86 12.46 1.03 2.00
N LYS A 87 13.45 1.74 2.56
CA LYS A 87 14.86 1.32 2.55
C LYS A 87 15.10 0.21 3.58
N VAL A 88 14.36 -0.89 3.48
CA VAL A 88 14.54 -2.10 4.28
C VAL A 88 15.19 -3.16 3.43
N ARG A 89 16.09 -3.95 4.03
CA ARG A 89 16.64 -5.11 3.34
C ARG A 89 15.62 -6.23 3.45
N THR A 90 15.30 -6.86 2.33
CA THR A 90 14.40 -8.02 2.29
C THR A 90 15.15 -9.25 1.85
N ARG A 91 14.67 -10.42 2.30
CA ARG A 91 15.11 -11.72 1.81
C ARG A 91 13.91 -12.64 1.67
N ASP A 92 13.74 -13.20 0.48
CA ASP A 92 12.76 -14.26 0.23
C ASP A 92 13.42 -15.60 0.61
N GLU A 93 12.73 -16.41 1.42
CA GLU A 93 13.16 -17.73 1.89
C GLU A 93 11.99 -18.70 1.85
N GLU A 94 12.27 -20.00 1.96
CA GLU A 94 11.26 -21.04 2.10
C GLU A 94 11.48 -21.76 3.44
N ILE A 95 10.43 -21.85 4.26
CA ILE A 95 10.46 -22.52 5.55
C ILE A 95 9.41 -23.61 5.53
N ALA A 96 9.83 -24.88 5.61
CA ALA A 96 8.94 -26.04 5.59
C ALA A 96 7.95 -26.04 4.40
N GLY A 97 8.41 -25.67 3.19
CA GLY A 97 7.56 -25.61 2.00
C GLY A 97 6.71 -24.34 1.87
N VAL A 98 6.78 -23.42 2.85
CA VAL A 98 6.02 -22.18 2.85
C VAL A 98 6.92 -21.02 2.42
N PRO A 99 6.55 -20.25 1.38
CA PRO A 99 7.29 -19.06 1.00
C PRO A 99 7.14 -17.97 2.05
N VAL A 100 8.27 -17.45 2.55
CA VAL A 100 8.34 -16.40 3.57
C VAL A 100 9.21 -15.26 3.06
N ARG A 101 8.84 -14.03 3.41
CA ARG A 101 9.70 -12.85 3.22
C ARG A 101 10.13 -12.33 4.58
N ARG A 102 11.44 -12.25 4.79
CA ARG A 102 12.05 -11.63 5.97
C ARG A 102 12.40 -10.18 5.67
N TYR A 103 12.05 -9.31 6.61
CA TYR A 103 12.38 -7.89 6.59
C TYR A 103 13.40 -7.63 7.68
N PHE A 104 14.51 -6.99 7.32
CA PHE A 104 15.55 -6.60 8.27
C PHE A 104 15.47 -5.09 8.49
N GLY A 105 15.29 -4.69 9.75
CA GLY A 105 15.43 -3.31 10.19
C GLY A 105 16.85 -2.79 9.99
N PHE A 106 17.04 -1.48 10.10
CA PHE A 106 18.36 -0.86 10.22
C PHE A 106 18.52 -0.27 11.63
N PRO A 107 19.67 -0.46 12.31
CA PRO A 107 20.81 -1.28 11.88
C PRO A 107 20.41 -2.74 11.68
N LEU A 108 21.14 -3.45 10.82
CA LEU A 108 20.83 -4.84 10.45
C LEU A 108 20.74 -5.66 11.74
N ALA A 109 19.52 -6.05 12.08
CA ALA A 109 19.26 -6.85 13.26
C ALA A 109 20.08 -8.16 13.14
N ASP A 110 20.85 -8.49 14.16
CA ASP A 110 21.56 -9.77 14.20
C ASP A 110 20.57 -10.94 14.29
N ALA A 111 21.07 -12.17 14.19
CA ALA A 111 20.25 -13.37 14.23
C ALA A 111 19.48 -13.59 15.55
N THR A 112 19.74 -12.77 16.57
CA THR A 112 19.13 -12.86 17.92
C THR A 112 18.06 -11.79 18.16
N ALA A 113 17.85 -10.88 17.20
CA ALA A 113 16.86 -9.83 17.33
C ALA A 113 15.43 -10.40 17.43
N PRO A 114 14.56 -9.80 18.27
CA PRO A 114 13.14 -10.14 18.31
C PRO A 114 12.49 -10.02 16.93
N ALA A 115 11.74 -11.04 16.54
CA ALA A 115 11.04 -11.08 15.26
C ALA A 115 9.53 -11.00 15.46
N VAL A 116 8.85 -10.29 14.55
CA VAL A 116 7.38 -10.25 14.49
C VAL A 116 6.94 -11.08 13.29
N LEU A 117 6.09 -12.08 13.54
CA LEU A 117 5.41 -12.82 12.47
C LEU A 117 4.19 -12.02 12.02
N PHE A 118 4.20 -11.59 10.76
CA PHE A 118 3.04 -10.94 10.13
C PHE A 118 2.38 -11.91 9.15
N ILE A 119 1.10 -12.19 9.39
CA ILE A 119 0.25 -12.99 8.49
C ILE A 119 -0.78 -12.04 7.88
N ASN A 120 -0.72 -11.88 6.56
CA ASN A 120 -1.65 -11.05 5.81
C ASN A 120 -3.00 -11.75 5.60
N SER A 121 -4.04 -10.98 5.29
CA SER A 121 -5.38 -11.55 5.03
C SER A 121 -5.34 -12.41 3.74
N PRO A 122 -5.67 -13.72 3.82
CA PRO A 122 -5.42 -14.68 2.73
C PRO A 122 -6.27 -14.44 1.47
N GLY A 123 -7.39 -13.71 1.60
CA GLY A 123 -8.29 -13.37 0.48
C GLY A 123 -7.77 -12.25 -0.42
N LEU A 124 -7.07 -11.25 0.13
CA LEU A 124 -6.70 -10.02 -0.58
C LEU A 124 -5.21 -10.01 -1.01
N TRP A 125 -4.31 -10.73 -0.30
CA TRP A 125 -2.88 -10.35 -0.31
C TRP A 125 -1.87 -11.43 -0.75
N ARG A 126 -2.29 -12.56 -1.36
CA ARG A 126 -1.36 -13.65 -1.76
C ARG A 126 -0.18 -13.16 -2.63
N THR A 127 -0.30 -11.99 -3.26
CA THR A 127 0.71 -11.38 -4.14
C THR A 127 1.12 -9.94 -3.75
N SER A 128 0.50 -9.34 -2.73
CA SER A 128 0.65 -7.92 -2.38
C SER A 128 1.89 -7.62 -1.53
N ARG A 129 3.04 -8.14 -1.99
CA ARG A 129 4.36 -7.97 -1.37
C ARG A 129 4.69 -6.49 -1.12
N ARG A 130 4.34 -5.64 -2.07
CA ARG A 130 4.64 -4.20 -2.03
C ARG A 130 3.93 -3.47 -0.88
N ALA A 131 2.68 -3.79 -0.63
CA ALA A 131 1.92 -3.17 0.47
C ALA A 131 2.44 -3.65 1.85
N ILE A 132 2.93 -4.89 1.95
CA ILE A 132 3.63 -5.37 3.15
C ILE A 132 5.00 -4.72 3.29
N ASP A 133 5.74 -4.52 2.19
CA ASP A 133 7.01 -3.80 2.21
C ASP A 133 6.79 -2.40 2.81
N GLU A 134 5.77 -1.66 2.36
CA GLU A 134 5.41 -0.33 2.88
C GLU A 134 5.04 -0.32 4.37
N LEU A 135 4.22 -1.29 4.81
CA LEU A 135 3.91 -1.46 6.23
C LEU A 135 5.19 -1.68 7.07
N ALA A 136 6.09 -2.55 6.62
CA ALA A 136 7.35 -2.80 7.31
C ALA A 136 8.22 -1.54 7.40
N GLY A 137 8.21 -0.71 6.36
CA GLY A 137 8.83 0.61 6.35
C GLY A 137 8.23 1.58 7.36
N ALA A 138 6.91 1.68 7.41
CA ALA A 138 6.19 2.55 8.33
C ALA A 138 6.43 2.14 9.79
N VAL A 139 6.41 0.84 10.08
CA VAL A 139 6.73 0.30 11.41
C VAL A 139 8.15 0.67 11.81
N ARG A 140 9.14 0.51 10.90
CA ARG A 140 10.51 0.93 11.17
C ARG A 140 10.60 2.41 11.53
N LEU A 141 10.02 3.30 10.71
CA LEU A 141 10.04 4.74 10.96
C LEU A 141 9.42 5.08 12.33
N ALA A 142 8.29 4.46 12.68
CA ALA A 142 7.63 4.67 13.96
C ALA A 142 8.47 4.20 15.16
N LEU A 143 9.31 3.17 14.98
CA LEU A 143 10.23 2.67 16.01
C LEU A 143 11.49 3.53 16.16
N GLU A 144 11.98 4.13 15.08
CA GLU A 144 13.15 5.05 15.10
C GLU A 144 12.82 6.40 15.76
N VAL A 145 11.58 6.91 15.66
CA VAL A 145 11.14 8.19 16.25
C VAL A 145 11.06 8.14 17.78
N ARG A 146 11.11 6.95 18.41
CA ARG A 146 11.01 6.77 19.87
C ARG A 146 12.37 6.72 20.60
N GLN A 147 13.47 7.03 19.94
CA GLN A 147 14.81 7.15 20.55
C GLN A 147 15.20 8.61 20.73
#